data_AF-A0A942I065-F1
#
_entry.id   AF-A0A942I065-F1
#
_cell.length_a   1.000
_cell.length_b   1.000
_cell.length_c   1.000
_cell.angle_alpha   90.00
_cell.angle_beta   90.00
_cell.angle_gamma   90.00
#
_symmetry.space_group_name_H-M   'P 1'
#
loop_
_entity.id
_entity.type
_entity.pdbx_description
1 polymer ?
#
loop_
_entity_poly.entity_id
_entity_poly.type
_entity_poly.pdbx_seq_one_letter_code
_entity_poly.pdbx_strand_id
1 'polypeptide(L)'
;MFLQGDLQAVFDALYTIGAIDPVLKMDWEQVTNEMAENPQLVIEAMEVVNSCQGNQSLLVQKLHMMDSRAVNYIAMEVAREFVEFQDRSSDLH
;
A
#
# COMPACT_ATOMS: atom_id res chain seq x y z
N MET A 1 1.65 -10.09 -6.77
CA MET A 1 0.27 -10.21 -6.26
C MET A 1 -0.34 -8.83 -6.39
N PHE A 2 -1.48 -8.70 -7.05
CA PHE A 2 -2.15 -7.40 -7.23
C PHE A 2 -3.17 -7.21 -6.12
N LEU A 3 -3.37 -5.96 -5.68
CA LEU A 3 -4.51 -5.59 -4.85
C LEU A 3 -5.81 -5.89 -5.61
N GLN A 4 -6.47 -7.01 -5.25
CA GLN A 4 -7.68 -7.45 -5.93
C GLN A 4 -8.84 -6.49 -5.63
N GLY A 5 -9.03 -5.46 -6.45
CA GLY A 5 -10.24 -4.62 -6.44
C GLY A 5 -10.36 -3.59 -5.32
N ASP A 6 -9.51 -3.66 -4.30
CA ASP A 6 -9.62 -2.84 -3.09
C ASP A 6 -8.58 -1.73 -2.98
N LEU A 7 -7.86 -1.41 -4.06
CA LEU A 7 -6.83 -0.39 -4.09
C LEU A 7 -7.31 0.95 -3.50
N GLN A 8 -8.55 1.36 -3.83
CA GLN A 8 -9.18 2.54 -3.24
C GLN A 8 -9.45 2.39 -1.74
N ALA A 9 -9.94 1.23 -1.27
CA ALA A 9 -10.22 1.00 0.13
C ALA A 9 -8.94 0.97 0.99
N VAL A 10 -7.85 0.43 0.44
CA VAL A 10 -6.54 0.41 1.10
C VAL A 10 -5.93 1.81 1.13
N PHE A 11 -6.02 2.56 0.04
CA PHE A 11 -5.58 3.96 0.02
C PHE A 11 -6.36 4.80 1.05
N ASP A 12 -7.69 4.66 1.09
CA ASP A 12 -8.53 5.40 2.04
C ASP A 12 -8.22 5.01 3.50
N ALA A 13 -7.94 3.73 3.76
CA ALA A 13 -7.49 3.26 5.06
C ALA A 13 -6.13 3.86 5.46
N LEU A 14 -5.15 3.87 4.55
CA LEU A 14 -3.83 4.48 4.76
C LEU A 14 -3.92 5.99 4.98
N TYR A 15 -4.80 6.67 4.24
CA TYR A 15 -5.09 8.08 4.40
C TYR A 15 -5.73 8.37 5.76
N THR A 16 -6.70 7.56 6.16
CA THR A 16 -7.40 7.67 7.45
C THR A 16 -6.45 7.57 8.65
N ILE A 17 -5.47 6.68 8.58
CA ILE A 17 -4.46 6.53 9.65
C ILE A 17 -3.30 7.53 9.55
N GLY A 18 -3.30 8.39 8.52
CA GLY A 18 -2.25 9.39 8.29
C GLY A 18 -0.91 8.80 7.81
N ALA A 19 -0.90 7.59 7.26
CA ALA A 19 0.31 6.92 6.79
C ALA A 19 0.79 7.40 5.41
N ILE A 20 -0.06 8.09 4.65
CA ILE A 20 0.31 8.66 3.34
C ILE A 20 1.34 9.79 3.50
N ASP A 21 1.15 10.67 4.49
CA ASP A 21 1.98 11.86 4.72
C ASP A 21 3.49 11.55 4.92
N PRO A 22 3.88 10.58 5.77
CA PRO A 22 5.29 10.21 5.92
C PRO A 22 5.86 9.59 4.65
N VAL A 23 5.07 8.82 3.90
CA VAL A 23 5.51 8.17 2.65
C VAL A 23 5.80 9.19 1.55
N LEU A 24 4.98 10.24 1.44
CA LEU A 24 5.24 11.35 0.53
C LEU A 24 6.53 12.13 0.86
N LYS A 25 6.98 12.07 2.11
CA LYS A 25 8.21 12.73 2.59
C LYS A 25 9.42 11.80 2.62
N MET A 26 9.23 10.51 2.40
CA MET A 26 10.29 9.51 2.39
C MET A 26 11.01 9.48 1.04
N ASP A 27 12.25 8.99 1.08
CA ASP A 27 13.01 8.74 -0.13
C ASP A 27 12.58 7.42 -0.76
N TRP A 28 11.80 7.52 -1.84
CA TRP A 28 11.16 6.37 -2.48
C TRP A 28 12.18 5.37 -3.03
N GLU A 29 13.35 5.87 -3.45
CA GLU A 29 14.43 5.02 -3.94
C GLU A 29 15.03 4.18 -2.80
N GLN A 30 15.23 4.80 -1.63
CA GLN A 30 15.71 4.09 -0.44
C GLN A 30 14.71 3.04 0.02
N VAL A 31 13.43 3.41 0.12
CA VAL A 31 12.36 2.48 0.55
C VAL A 31 12.24 1.31 -0.43
N THR A 32 12.33 1.57 -1.74
CA THR A 32 12.31 0.52 -2.77
C THR A 32 13.50 -0.43 -2.63
N ASN A 33 14.70 0.09 -2.32
CA ASN A 33 15.86 -0.75 -2.05
C ASN A 33 15.67 -1.60 -0.79
N GLU A 34 15.15 -1.03 0.31
CA GLU A 34 14.87 -1.78 1.54
C GLU A 34 13.82 -2.88 1.33
N MET A 35 12.81 -2.61 0.49
CA MET A 35 11.82 -3.59 0.05
C MET A 35 12.45 -4.70 -0.80
N ALA A 36 13.39 -4.36 -1.68
CA ALA A 36 14.14 -5.34 -2.47
C ALA A 36 15.05 -6.22 -1.60
N GLU A 37 15.59 -5.69 -0.50
CA GLU A 37 16.34 -6.46 0.49
C GLU A 37 15.43 -7.34 1.37
N ASN A 38 14.17 -6.94 1.59
CA ASN A 38 13.21 -7.62 2.45
C ASN A 38 11.88 -7.94 1.74
N PRO A 39 11.91 -8.72 0.64
CA PRO A 39 10.71 -8.97 -0.16
C PRO A 39 9.63 -9.75 0.61
N GLN A 40 10.02 -10.58 1.58
CA GLN A 40 9.08 -11.32 2.43
C GLN A 40 8.16 -10.39 3.22
N LEU A 41 8.68 -9.28 3.73
CA LEU A 41 7.92 -8.36 4.57
C LEU A 41 6.84 -7.65 3.74
N VAL A 42 7.14 -7.33 2.48
CA VAL A 42 6.18 -6.78 1.52
C VAL A 42 5.11 -7.81 1.17
N ILE A 43 5.52 -9.06 0.92
CA ILE A 43 4.58 -10.14 0.57
C ILE A 43 3.61 -10.41 1.73
N GLU A 44 4.11 -10.58 2.96
CA GLU A 44 3.27 -10.79 4.14
C GLU A 44 2.31 -9.62 4.37
N ALA A 45 2.81 -8.38 4.22
CA ALA A 45 2.00 -7.19 4.35
C ALA A 45 0.87 -7.14 3.30
N MET A 46 1.18 -7.49 2.04
CA MET A 46 0.21 -7.58 0.96
C MET A 46 -0.78 -8.73 1.17
N GLU A 47 -0.36 -9.87 1.71
CA GLU A 47 -1.26 -10.98 2.05
C GLU A 47 -2.26 -10.59 3.15
N VAL A 48 -1.80 -9.87 4.18
CA VAL A 48 -2.68 -9.34 5.24
C VAL A 48 -3.72 -8.40 4.64
N VAL A 49 -3.31 -7.48 3.78
CA VAL A 49 -4.21 -6.53 3.12
C VAL A 49 -5.21 -7.25 2.23
N ASN A 50 -4.76 -8.18 1.38
CA ASN A 50 -5.62 -8.98 0.51
C ASN A 50 -6.58 -9.88 1.31
N SER A 51 -6.17 -10.38 2.49
CA SER A 51 -7.04 -11.18 3.36
C SER A 51 -8.23 -10.38 3.91
N CYS A 52 -8.15 -9.05 3.88
CA CYS A 52 -9.23 -8.19 4.36
C CYS A 52 -10.40 -8.07 3.37
N GLN A 53 -10.26 -8.53 2.12
CA GLN A 53 -11.32 -8.56 1.09
C GLN A 53 -12.14 -7.25 1.02
N GLY A 54 -11.45 -6.10 1.06
CA GLY A 54 -12.11 -4.79 0.94
C GLY A 54 -12.80 -4.27 2.18
N ASN A 55 -12.72 -4.99 3.30
CA ASN A 55 -13.25 -4.50 4.56
C ASN A 55 -12.34 -3.39 5.12
N GLN A 56 -12.71 -2.15 4.83
CA GLN A 56 -11.99 -0.95 5.27
C GLN A 56 -11.76 -0.90 6.79
N SER A 57 -12.75 -1.28 7.60
CA SER A 57 -12.60 -1.29 9.06
C SER A 57 -11.55 -2.29 9.53
N LEU A 58 -11.51 -3.47 8.88
CA LEU A 58 -10.51 -4.48 9.17
C LEU A 58 -9.12 -4.05 8.67
N LEU A 59 -9.04 -3.42 7.50
CA LEU A 59 -7.80 -2.85 6.95
C LEU A 59 -7.19 -1.83 7.89
N VAL A 60 -7.97 -0.84 8.34
CA VAL A 60 -7.51 0.18 9.30
C VAL A 60 -7.01 -0.46 10.59
N GLN A 61 -7.73 -1.46 11.13
CA GLN A 61 -7.28 -2.17 12.33
C GLN A 61 -5.96 -2.94 12.10
N LYS A 62 -5.84 -3.65 10.97
CA LYS A 62 -4.62 -4.40 10.63
C LYS A 62 -3.44 -3.46 10.43
N LEU A 63 -3.61 -2.39 9.67
CA LEU A 63 -2.59 -1.38 9.46
C LEU A 63 -2.14 -0.73 10.78
N HIS A 64 -3.05 -0.48 11.72
CA HIS A 64 -2.70 0.01 13.06
C HIS A 64 -1.93 -1.00 13.91
N MET A 65 -2.14 -2.31 13.70
CA MET A 65 -1.41 -3.37 14.41
C MET A 65 -0.06 -3.69 13.78
N MET A 66 0.18 -3.24 12.54
CA MET A 66 1.43 -3.48 11.82
C MET A 66 2.50 -2.45 12.18
N ASP A 67 3.76 -2.85 12.03
CA ASP A 67 4.88 -1.93 12.15
C ASP A 67 4.79 -0.81 11.12
N SER A 68 5.20 0.39 11.52
CA SER A 68 5.17 1.58 10.68
C SER A 68 5.92 1.38 9.36
N ARG A 69 7.00 0.58 9.36
CA ARG A 69 7.74 0.23 8.14
C ARG A 69 6.91 -0.60 7.17
N ALA A 70 6.18 -1.60 7.67
CA ALA A 70 5.32 -2.43 6.86
C ALA A 70 4.18 -1.61 6.25
N VAL A 71 3.59 -0.70 7.04
CA VAL A 71 2.58 0.25 6.57
C VAL A 71 3.12 1.17 5.47
N ASN A 72 4.36 1.67 5.63
CA ASN A 72 5.00 2.50 4.62
C ASN A 72 5.25 1.74 3.30
N TYR A 73 5.65 0.47 3.38
CA TYR A 73 5.84 -0.37 2.19
C TYR A 73 4.52 -0.63 1.46
N ILE A 74 3.43 -0.93 2.19
CA ILE A 74 2.10 -1.05 1.59
C ILE A 74 1.70 0.25 0.90
N ALA A 75 1.87 1.38 1.58
CA ALA A 75 1.52 2.69 1.01
C ALA A 75 2.32 3.03 -0.26
N MET A 76 3.58 2.65 -0.33
CA MET A 76 4.40 2.79 -1.54
C MET A 76 3.88 1.92 -2.69
N GLU A 77 3.60 0.63 -2.45
CA GLU A 77 3.06 -0.26 -3.49
C GLU A 77 1.68 0.20 -3.96
N VAL A 78 0.81 0.60 -3.03
CA VAL A 78 -0.51 1.16 -3.33
C VAL A 78 -0.38 2.42 -4.17
N ALA A 79 0.52 3.35 -3.82
CA ALA A 79 0.74 4.58 -4.59
C ALA A 79 1.23 4.28 -6.00
N ARG A 80 2.16 3.32 -6.14
CA ARG A 80 2.69 2.88 -7.44
C ARG A 80 1.61 2.24 -8.30
N GLU A 81 0.89 1.25 -7.77
CA GLU A 81 -0.22 0.59 -8.46
C GLU A 81 -1.31 1.59 -8.84
N PHE A 82 -1.58 2.60 -8.00
CA PHE A 82 -2.59 3.62 -8.26
C PHE A 82 -2.19 4.56 -9.41
N VAL A 83 -0.92 4.97 -9.46
CA VAL A 83 -0.39 5.75 -10.59
C VAL A 83 -0.44 4.92 -11.88
N GLU A 84 0.01 3.66 -11.85
CA GLU A 84 -0.06 2.76 -13.01
C GLU A 84 -1.51 2.50 -13.46
N PHE A 85 -2.44 2.39 -12.51
CA PHE A 85 -3.86 2.18 -12.81
C PHE A 85 -4.51 3.43 -13.44
N GLN A 86 -4.16 4.62 -12.95
CA GLN A 86 -4.60 5.87 -13.55
C GLN A 86 -4.01 6.06 -14.94
N ASP A 87 -2.70 5.84 -15.10
CA ASP A 87 -1.96 5.98 -16.36
C ASP A 87 -2.57 5.09 -17.46
N ARG A 88 -2.83 3.82 -17.14
CA ARG A 88 -3.49 2.86 -18.05
C ARG A 88 -4.95 3.21 -18.37
N SER A 89 -5.62 3.97 -17.49
CA SER A 89 -6.99 4.45 -17.74
C SER A 89 -7.00 5.70 -18.64
N SER A 90 -5.91 6.47 -18.67
CA SER A 90 -5.74 7.64 -19.55
C SER A 90 -5.38 7.28 -21.00
N ASP A 91 -4.78 6.12 -21.25
CA ASP A 91 -4.37 5.67 -22.61
C ASP A 91 -5.55 5.14 -23.48
N LEU A 92 -6.79 5.29 -23.03
CA LEU A 92 -8.00 4.82 -23.70
C LEU A 92 -8.85 5.94 -24.36
N HIS A 93 -8.29 7.13 -24.56
CA HIS A 93 -8.94 8.23 -25.28
C HIS A 93 -8.20 8.65 -26.56
#